data_AF-A0A811AQM8-F1
#
_entry.id   AF-A0A811AQM8-F1
#
_cell.length_a   1.000
_cell.length_b   1.000
_cell.length_c   1.000
_cell.angle_alpha   90.00
_cell.angle_beta   90.00
_cell.angle_gamma   90.00
#
_symmetry.space_group_name_H-M   'P 1'
#
loop_
_entity.id
_entity.type
_entity.pdbx_description
1 polymer ?
#
loop_
_entity_poly.entity_id
_entity_poly.type
_entity_poly.pdbx_seq_one_letter_code
_entity_poly.pdbx_strand_id
1 'polypeptide(L)'
;MTISGPAFNEAIERWKTLNDFGLHAENLSTLPAVRLKNLARYAGMTSVFNIAGMSPQKRMAVLVAFVLAWETLALDDALDVLDAMLAVIIRDARKIGQKNGSAR
;
A
#
# COMPACT_ATOMS: atom_id res chain seq x y z
N MET A 1 -12.88 -7.75 -1.31
CA MET A 1 -11.61 -7.96 -0.60
C MET A 1 -11.78 -9.19 0.26
N THR A 2 -10.96 -10.22 0.06
CA THR A 2 -11.02 -11.44 0.89
C THR A 2 -10.30 -11.12 2.19
N ILE A 3 -11.04 -11.06 3.31
CA ILE A 3 -10.46 -10.77 4.63
C ILE A 3 -9.81 -12.05 5.14
N SER A 4 -8.50 -12.19 4.94
CA SER A 4 -7.75 -13.38 5.34
C SER A 4 -6.28 -13.06 5.59
N GLY A 5 -5.61 -13.88 6.40
CA GLY A 5 -4.16 -13.78 6.63
C GLY A 5 -3.32 -13.76 5.34
N PRO A 6 -3.61 -14.60 4.34
CA PRO A 6 -2.94 -14.51 3.04
C PRO A 6 -3.08 -13.15 2.35
N ALA A 7 -4.26 -12.52 2.38
CA ALA A 7 -4.46 -11.20 1.77
C ALA A 7 -3.65 -10.10 2.48
N PHE A 8 -3.50 -10.19 3.82
CA PHE A 8 -2.63 -9.29 4.57
C PHE A 8 -1.16 -9.49 4.21
N ASN A 9 -0.70 -10.75 4.12
CA ASN A 9 0.66 -11.06 3.71
C ASN A 9 0.96 -10.52 2.30
N GLU A 10 0.05 -10.68 1.35
CA GLU A 10 0.18 -10.11 0.00
C GLU A 10 0.27 -8.59 0.01
N ALA A 11 -0.51 -7.90 0.85
CA ALA A 11 -0.43 -6.44 0.99
C ALA A 11 0.91 -6.00 1.59
N ILE A 12 1.41 -6.70 2.61
CA ILE A 12 2.71 -6.43 3.22
C ILE A 12 3.87 -6.70 2.24
N GLU A 13 3.82 -7.78 1.45
CA GLU A 13 4.86 -8.07 0.45
C GLU A 13 4.88 -7.02 -0.68
N ARG A 14 3.71 -6.50 -1.09
CA ARG A 14 3.64 -5.35 -2.01
C ARG A 14 4.30 -4.11 -1.41
N TRP A 15 3.97 -3.77 -0.16
CA TRP A 15 4.59 -2.65 0.53
C TRP A 15 6.11 -2.84 0.65
N LYS A 16 6.57 -4.02 1.09
CA LYS A 16 7.98 -4.34 1.27
C LYS A 16 8.78 -4.18 -0.03
N THR A 17 8.24 -4.68 -1.14
CA THR A 17 8.85 -4.54 -2.47
C THR A 17 9.10 -3.07 -2.84
N LEU A 18 8.21 -2.16 -2.42
CA LEU A 18 8.34 -0.72 -2.67
C LEU A 18 9.25 -0.04 -1.65
N ASN A 19 9.13 -0.41 -0.37
CA ASN A 19 9.95 0.08 0.72
C ASN A 19 11.44 -0.26 0.54
N ASP A 20 11.76 -1.41 -0.07
CA ASP A 20 13.13 -1.85 -0.34
C ASP A 20 13.90 -0.91 -1.29
N PHE A 21 13.22 -0.01 -2.01
CA PHE A 21 13.87 1.06 -2.77
C PHE A 21 14.45 2.18 -1.88
N GLY A 22 14.06 2.26 -0.60
CA GLY A 22 14.62 3.19 0.38
C GLY A 22 14.31 4.68 0.14
N LEU A 23 13.35 4.99 -0.73
CA LEU A 23 13.06 6.38 -1.14
C LEU A 23 12.38 7.20 -0.03
N HIS A 24 11.78 6.58 0.97
CA HIS A 24 11.22 7.26 2.15
C HIS A 24 12.28 7.98 3.00
N ALA A 25 13.55 7.59 2.89
CA ALA A 25 14.66 8.22 3.62
C ALA A 25 15.16 9.51 2.94
N GLU A 26 14.77 9.75 1.69
CA GLU A 26 15.18 10.92 0.93
C GLU A 26 14.32 12.14 1.27
N ASN A 27 14.97 13.30 1.49
CA ASN A 27 14.22 14.52 1.78
C ASN A 27 13.70 15.17 0.50
N LEU A 28 12.49 14.78 0.09
CA LEU A 28 11.78 15.34 -1.07
C LEU A 28 10.74 16.40 -0.69
N SER A 29 10.76 16.91 0.56
CA SER A 29 9.80 17.91 1.06
C SER A 29 9.85 19.24 0.29
N THR A 30 10.97 19.53 -0.38
CA THR A 30 11.14 20.71 -1.23
C THR A 30 10.36 20.61 -2.55
N LEU A 31 9.96 19.41 -2.95
CA LEU A 31 9.17 19.18 -4.15
C LEU A 31 7.67 19.37 -3.85
N PRO A 32 6.91 20.05 -4.73
CA PRO A 32 5.48 20.18 -4.54
C PRO A 32 4.78 18.81 -4.57
N ALA A 33 4.13 18.43 -3.46
CA ALA A 33 3.47 17.13 -3.32
C ALA A 33 2.46 16.83 -4.45
N VAL A 34 1.75 17.84 -4.94
CA VAL A 34 0.81 17.71 -6.06
C VAL A 34 1.51 17.25 -7.35
N ARG A 35 2.73 17.73 -7.61
CA ARG A 35 3.50 17.33 -8.80
C ARG A 35 3.94 15.87 -8.72
N LEU A 36 4.41 15.44 -7.54
CA LEU A 36 4.75 14.04 -7.28
C LEU A 36 3.53 13.13 -7.47
N LYS A 37 2.39 13.49 -6.86
CA LYS A 37 1.12 12.73 -7.03
C LYS A 37 0.70 12.61 -8.49
N ASN A 38 0.81 13.68 -9.27
CA ASN A 38 0.45 13.65 -10.69
C ASN A 38 1.38 12.74 -11.51
N LEU A 39 2.69 12.77 -11.26
CA LEU A 39 3.65 11.89 -11.91
C LEU A 39 3.40 10.41 -11.56
N ALA A 40 3.13 10.14 -10.28
CA ALA A 40 2.80 8.79 -9.80
C ALA A 40 1.52 8.25 -10.43
N ARG A 41 0.47 9.09 -10.50
CA ARG A 41 -0.80 8.73 -11.15
C ARG A 41 -0.60 8.43 -12.63
N TYR A 42 0.18 9.27 -13.31
CA TYR A 42 0.52 9.03 -14.70
C TYR A 42 1.26 7.70 -14.89
N ALA A 43 2.26 7.40 -14.04
CA ALA A 43 2.98 6.14 -14.05
C ALA A 43 2.05 4.92 -13.88
N GLY A 44 1.08 4.99 -12.97
CA GLY A 44 0.12 3.91 -12.73
C GLY A 44 -0.92 3.70 -13.85
N MET A 45 -1.06 4.64 -14.79
CA MET A 45 -2.05 4.57 -15.88
C MET A 45 -1.41 4.31 -17.26
N THR A 46 -0.13 4.61 -17.43
CA THR A 46 0.56 4.49 -18.72
C THR A 46 1.16 3.09 -18.90
N SER A 47 1.42 2.71 -20.15
CA SER A 47 2.11 1.44 -20.46
C SER A 47 3.61 1.49 -20.12
N VAL A 48 4.18 0.32 -19.85
CA VAL A 48 5.63 0.16 -19.65
C VAL A 48 6.41 0.60 -20.89
N PHE A 49 5.90 0.36 -22.10
CA PHE A 49 6.52 0.80 -23.35
C PHE A 49 6.62 2.33 -23.44
N ASN A 50 5.58 3.05 -23.02
CA ASN A 50 5.61 4.51 -22.97
C ASN A 50 6.63 5.02 -21.96
N ILE A 51 6.75 4.38 -20.79
CA ILE A 51 7.77 4.71 -19.78
C ILE A 51 9.17 4.43 -20.31
N ALA A 52 9.38 3.30 -20.99
CA ALA A 52 10.66 2.91 -21.54
C ALA A 52 11.17 3.92 -22.59
N GLY A 53 10.27 4.48 -23.39
CA GLY A 53 10.58 5.49 -24.42
C GLY A 53 10.85 6.91 -23.90
N MET A 54 10.76 7.16 -22.58
CA MET A 54 11.08 8.48 -22.02
C MET A 54 12.58 8.75 -21.98
N SER A 55 12.94 10.03 -21.97
CA SER A 55 14.31 10.44 -21.63
C SER A 55 14.69 9.92 -20.24
N PRO A 56 15.98 9.60 -19.98
CA PRO A 56 16.40 8.99 -18.73
C PRO A 56 15.93 9.76 -17.48
N GLN A 57 16.00 11.09 -17.51
CA GLN A 57 15.62 11.96 -16.40
C GLN A 57 14.10 11.92 -16.14
N LYS A 58 13.29 11.99 -17.22
CA LYS A 58 11.83 11.94 -17.09
C LYS A 58 11.39 10.55 -16.60
N ARG A 59 11.98 9.49 -17.14
CA ARG A 59 11.72 8.11 -16.70
C ARG A 59 12.02 7.95 -15.21
N MET A 60 13.17 8.44 -14.75
CA MET A 60 13.54 8.41 -13.34
C MET A 60 12.53 9.16 -12.47
N ALA A 61 12.20 10.41 -12.82
CA ALA A 61 11.24 11.20 -12.05
C ALA A 61 9.86 10.53 -11.93
N VAL A 62 9.38 9.92 -13.02
CA VAL A 62 8.10 9.20 -13.05
C VAL A 62 8.14 7.95 -12.17
N LEU A 63 9.20 7.15 -12.24
CA LEU A 63 9.35 5.92 -11.45
C LEU A 63 9.57 6.20 -9.95
N VAL A 64 10.39 7.20 -9.62
CA VAL A 64 10.59 7.64 -8.23
C VAL A 64 9.26 8.13 -7.62
N ALA A 65 8.53 8.98 -8.36
CA ALA A 65 7.22 9.44 -7.91
C ALA A 65 6.23 8.28 -7.73
N PHE A 66 6.24 7.31 -8.65
CA PHE A 66 5.42 6.10 -8.55
C PHE A 66 5.70 5.33 -7.27
N VAL A 67 6.97 4.97 -7.00
CA VAL A 67 7.33 4.19 -5.82
C VAL A 67 6.94 4.91 -4.53
N LEU A 68 7.25 6.21 -4.38
CA LEU A 68 6.88 6.98 -3.19
C LEU A 68 5.37 6.98 -2.90
N ALA A 69 4.56 7.19 -3.94
CA ALA A 69 3.11 7.23 -3.77
C ALA A 69 2.52 5.83 -3.53
N TRP A 70 3.00 4.82 -4.25
CA TRP A 70 2.50 3.47 -4.15
C TRP A 70 2.97 2.75 -2.88
N GLU A 71 4.14 3.10 -2.34
CA GLU A 71 4.62 2.60 -1.05
C GLU A 71 3.63 3.00 0.05
N THR A 72 3.25 4.28 0.09
CA THR A 72 2.24 4.79 1.05
C THR A 72 0.90 4.09 0.84
N LEU A 73 0.45 3.97 -0.42
CA LEU A 73 -0.83 3.34 -0.75
C LEU A 73 -0.85 1.85 -0.39
N ALA A 74 0.23 1.11 -0.62
CA ALA A 74 0.34 -0.30 -0.26
C ALA A 74 0.36 -0.51 1.26
N LEU A 75 0.93 0.44 2.01
CA LEU A 75 0.88 0.43 3.47
C LEU A 75 -0.56 0.67 3.96
N ASP A 76 -1.24 1.67 3.41
CA ASP A 76 -2.65 1.96 3.73
C ASP A 76 -3.54 0.74 3.43
N ASP A 77 -3.37 0.11 2.26
CA ASP A 77 -4.05 -1.14 1.90
C ASP A 77 -3.82 -2.25 2.94
N ALA A 78 -2.57 -2.40 3.42
CA ALA A 78 -2.24 -3.43 4.41
C ALA A 78 -2.91 -3.15 5.77
N LEU A 79 -2.97 -1.87 6.18
CA LEU A 79 -3.66 -1.44 7.39
C LEU A 79 -5.17 -1.69 7.30
N ASP A 80 -5.79 -1.41 6.15
CA ASP A 80 -7.21 -1.68 5.92
C ASP A 80 -7.55 -3.17 6.03
N VAL A 81 -6.70 -4.04 5.45
CA VAL A 81 -6.88 -5.50 5.57
C VAL A 81 -6.70 -5.96 7.02
N LEU A 82 -5.70 -5.41 7.73
CA LEU A 82 -5.46 -5.73 9.14
C LEU A 82 -6.64 -5.34 10.03
N ASP A 83 -7.19 -4.13 9.87
CA ASP A 83 -8.34 -3.66 10.63
C ASP A 83 -9.56 -4.55 10.40
N ALA A 84 -9.83 -4.89 9.14
CA ALA A 84 -10.90 -5.81 8.78
C ALA A 84 -10.73 -7.20 9.42
N MET A 85 -9.50 -7.72 9.48
CA MET A 85 -9.18 -8.99 10.13
C MET A 85 -9.39 -8.93 11.65
N LEU A 86 -8.89 -7.89 12.30
CA LEU A 86 -9.06 -7.69 13.73
C LEU A 86 -10.53 -7.58 14.11
N ALA A 87 -11.34 -6.86 13.32
CA ALA A 87 -12.78 -6.76 13.51
C ALA A 87 -13.46 -8.13 13.50
N VAL A 88 -13.07 -9.04 12.60
CA VAL A 88 -13.58 -10.42 12.54
C VAL A 88 -13.17 -11.20 13.79
N ILE A 89 -11.90 -11.17 14.18
CA ILE A 89 -11.38 -11.90 15.35
C ILE A 89 -12.09 -11.44 16.63
N ILE A 90 -12.21 -10.12 16.84
CA ILE A 90 -12.87 -9.54 18.01
C ILE A 90 -14.35 -9.95 18.05
N ARG A 91 -15.05 -9.89 16.91
CA ARG A 91 -16.45 -10.30 16.81
C ARG A 91 -16.62 -11.78 17.16
N ASP A 92 -15.76 -12.64 16.65
CA ASP A 92 -15.87 -14.07 16.86
C ASP A 92 -15.52 -14.45 18.31
N ALA A 93 -14.52 -13.80 18.91
CA ALA A 93 -14.21 -13.93 20.34
C ALA A 93 -15.40 -13.52 21.23
N ARG A 94 -16.08 -12.41 20.91
CA ARG A 94 -17.30 -11.97 21.64
C ARG A 94 -18.42 -13.01 21.54
N LYS A 95 -18.65 -13.60 20.36
CA LYS A 95 -19.66 -14.66 20.18
C LYS A 95 -19.36 -15.90 21.01
N ILE A 96 -18.08 -16.31 21.10
CA ILE A 96 -17.67 -17.45 21.93
C ILE A 96 -17.91 -17.15 23.41
N GLY A 97 -17.53 -15.96 23.88
CA GLY A 97 -17.75 -15.53 25.27
C GLY A 97 -19.24 -15.51 25.65
N GLN A 98 -20.11 -15.03 24.77
CA GLN A 98 -21.57 -15.02 24.99
C GLN A 98 -22.17 -16.43 25.08
N LYS A 99 -21.75 -17.35 24.19
CA LYS A 99 -22.21 -18.75 24.24
C LYS A 99 -21.80 -19.44 25.54
N ASN A 100 -20.57 -19.23 25.99
CA ASN A 100 -20.05 -19.88 27.20
C ASN A 100 -20.59 -19.24 28.49
N GLY A 101 -20.91 -17.94 28.47
CA GLY A 101 -21.55 -17.23 29.59
C GLY A 101 -23.04 -17.53 29.74
N SER A 102 -23.74 -17.87 28.65
CA SER A 102 -25.16 -18.26 28.68
C SER A 102 -25.40 -19.74 29.03
N ALA A 103 -24.34 -20.55 29.10
CA ALA A 103 -24.37 -21.96 29.50
C ALA A 103 -24.07 -22.17 31.00
N ARG A 104 -23.99 -21.08 31.78
CA ARG A 104 -23.85 -21.07 33.24
C ARG A 104 -25.06 -20.42 33.89
#